data_AF-A0A9D0KMY2-F1
#
_entry.id   AF-A0A9D0KMY2-F1
#
_cell.length_a   1.000
_cell.length_b   1.000
_cell.length_c   1.000
_cell.angle_alpha   90.00
_cell.angle_beta   90.00
_cell.angle_gamma   90.00
#
_symmetry.space_group_name_H-M   'P 1'
#
loop_
_entity.id
_entity.type
_entity.pdbx_description
1 polymer ?
#
loop_
_entity_poly.entity_id
_entity_poly.type
_entity_poly.pdbx_seq_one_letter_code
_entity_poly.pdbx_strand_id
1 'polypeptide(L)'
;MNTGVKTQVEKAFLSLPREERKTIISHGTALRLSNLRKRLFLAESKVRHFEEKYRVTLSQLDTDGLPDDANYEMHEDYIMWHHWAAVANKTRKDIASLEEIAQQGLYLGELSYAGYREAV
;
A
#
# COMPACT_ATOMS: atom_id res chain seq x y z
N MET A 1 1.39 10.10 19.00
CA MET A 1 0.12 9.35 18.89
C MET A 1 0.07 8.27 19.95
N ASN A 2 -1.04 8.28 20.71
CA ASN A 2 -1.23 7.67 22.03
C ASN A 2 -1.24 6.13 21.98
N THR A 3 -0.22 5.48 22.54
CA THR A 3 -0.11 4.02 22.66
C THR A 3 -1.32 3.42 23.41
N GLY A 4 -1.88 4.12 24.39
CA GLY A 4 -3.06 3.65 25.14
C GLY A 4 -4.33 3.50 24.30
N VAL A 5 -4.52 4.33 23.27
CA VAL A 5 -5.69 4.26 22.38
C VAL A 5 -5.60 3.04 21.46
N LYS A 6 -4.40 2.73 20.94
CA LYS A 6 -4.19 1.53 20.10
C LYS A 6 -4.50 0.26 20.88
N THR A 7 -4.03 0.17 22.13
CA THR A 7 -4.28 -0.98 23.01
C THR A 7 -5.77 -1.14 23.35
N GLN A 8 -6.52 -0.05 23.50
CA GLN A 8 -7.95 -0.11 23.81
C GLN A 8 -8.79 -0.61 22.62
N VAL A 9 -8.48 -0.15 21.41
CA VAL A 9 -9.14 -0.62 20.18
C VAL A 9 -8.85 -2.11 19.95
N GLU A 10 -7.60 -2.53 20.12
CA GLU A 10 -7.21 -3.93 19.98
C GLU A 10 -7.91 -4.83 21.01
N LYS A 11 -7.99 -4.40 22.27
CA LYS A 11 -8.71 -5.14 23.31
C LYS A 11 -10.21 -5.26 22.99
N ALA A 12 -10.85 -4.19 22.53
CA ALA A 12 -12.25 -4.21 22.13
C ALA A 12 -12.47 -5.13 20.92
N PHE A 13 -11.60 -5.04 19.91
CA PHE A 13 -11.64 -5.91 18.74
C PHE A 13 -11.49 -7.39 19.11
N LEU A 14 -10.55 -7.73 19.99
CA LEU A 14 -10.33 -9.11 20.46
C LEU A 14 -11.50 -9.67 21.27
N SER A 15 -12.32 -8.81 21.87
CA SER A 15 -13.53 -9.23 22.60
C SER A 15 -14.70 -9.61 21.70
N LEU A 16 -14.63 -9.28 20.40
CA LEU A 16 -15.67 -9.63 19.44
C LEU A 16 -15.71 -11.14 19.16
N PRO A 17 -16.88 -11.69 18.80
CA PRO A 17 -17.00 -13.06 18.31
C PRO A 17 -16.00 -13.34 17.17
N ARG A 18 -15.53 -14.59 17.08
CA ARG A 18 -14.51 -14.98 16.09
C ARG A 18 -14.94 -14.66 14.65
N GLU A 19 -16.19 -14.91 14.30
CA GLU A 19 -16.70 -14.63 12.95
C GLU A 19 -16.75 -13.13 12.66
N GLU A 20 -17.16 -12.31 13.63
CA GLU A 20 -17.15 -10.85 13.47
C GLU A 20 -15.72 -10.31 13.25
N ARG A 21 -14.74 -10.84 13.99
CA ARG A 21 -13.32 -10.50 13.79
C ARG A 21 -12.85 -10.84 12.38
N LYS A 22 -13.20 -12.03 11.86
CA LYS A 22 -12.83 -12.43 10.50
C LYS A 22 -13.45 -11.52 9.45
N THR A 23 -14.74 -11.19 9.59
CA THR A 23 -15.46 -10.28 8.68
C THR A 23 -14.78 -8.90 8.65
N ILE A 24 -14.48 -8.33 9.82
CA ILE A 24 -13.80 -7.04 9.92
C ILE A 24 -12.39 -7.11 9.31
N ILE A 25 -11.63 -8.18 9.56
CA ILE A 25 -10.29 -8.37 8.96
C ILE A 25 -10.41 -8.44 7.43
N SER A 26 -11.36 -9.21 6.89
CA SER A 26 -11.55 -9.35 5.45
C SER A 26 -11.91 -8.01 4.78
N HIS A 27 -12.94 -7.33 5.29
CA HIS A 27 -13.36 -6.02 4.78
C HIS A 27 -12.29 -4.95 4.94
N GLY A 28 -11.66 -4.89 6.13
CA GLY A 28 -10.57 -3.95 6.41
C GLY A 28 -9.37 -4.17 5.50
N THR A 29 -9.02 -5.42 5.22
CA THR A 29 -7.94 -5.79 4.30
C THR A 29 -8.27 -5.34 2.87
N ALA A 30 -9.49 -5.58 2.39
CA ALA A 30 -9.91 -5.15 1.06
C ALA A 30 -9.84 -3.62 0.90
N LEU A 31 -10.35 -2.87 1.89
CA LEU A 31 -10.28 -1.41 1.89
C LEU A 31 -8.84 -0.91 1.96
N ARG A 32 -8.00 -1.52 2.80
CA ARG A 32 -6.59 -1.15 2.95
C ARG A 32 -5.81 -1.41 1.67
N LEU A 33 -6.00 -2.56 1.02
CA LEU A 33 -5.38 -2.89 -0.26
C LEU A 33 -5.78 -1.90 -1.35
N SER A 34 -7.06 -1.52 -1.44
CA SER A 34 -7.52 -0.50 -2.39
C SER A 34 -6.78 0.84 -2.21
N ASN A 35 -6.66 1.30 -0.97
CA ASN A 35 -5.91 2.53 -0.65
C ASN A 35 -4.41 2.42 -0.97
N LEU A 36 -3.78 1.29 -0.64
CA LEU A 36 -2.36 1.07 -0.93
C LEU A 36 -2.10 1.02 -2.44
N ARG A 37 -2.97 0.38 -3.22
CA ARG A 37 -2.85 0.33 -4.68
C ARG A 37 -2.93 1.73 -5.30
N LYS A 38 -3.85 2.58 -4.84
CA LYS A 38 -3.91 4.00 -5.26
C LYS A 38 -2.63 4.75 -4.92
N ARG A 39 -2.07 4.52 -3.73
CA ARG A 39 -0.80 5.14 -3.30
C ARG A 39 0.38 4.66 -4.13
N LEU A 40 0.44 3.37 -4.44
CA LEU A 40 1.47 2.79 -5.29
C LEU A 40 1.41 3.40 -6.70
N PHE A 41 0.21 3.47 -7.28
CA PHE A 41 -0.01 4.09 -8.59
C PHE A 41 0.49 5.54 -8.63
N LEU A 42 0.17 6.35 -7.60
CA LEU A 42 0.67 7.71 -7.51
C LEU A 42 2.20 7.76 -7.43
N ALA A 43 2.81 6.93 -6.58
CA ALA A 43 4.26 6.92 -6.39
C ALA A 43 5.00 6.49 -7.67
N GLU A 44 4.53 5.43 -8.33
CA GLU A 44 5.08 4.97 -9.61
C GLU A 44 4.88 6.00 -10.73
N SER A 45 3.75 6.71 -10.74
CA SER A 45 3.52 7.81 -11.69
C SER A 45 4.48 8.98 -11.45
N LYS A 46 4.81 9.28 -10.19
CA LYS A 46 5.78 10.33 -9.85
C LYS A 46 7.22 9.94 -10.23
N VAL A 47 7.61 8.70 -9.98
CA VAL A 47 8.91 8.16 -10.45
C VAL A 47 9.01 8.28 -11.97
N ARG A 48 8.00 7.81 -12.70
CA ARG A 48 7.96 7.86 -14.16
C ARG A 48 8.01 9.30 -14.70
N HIS A 49 7.34 10.22 -14.04
CA HIS A 49 7.38 11.63 -14.43
C HIS A 49 8.80 12.19 -14.42
N PHE A 50 9.61 11.86 -13.42
CA PHE A 50 11.02 12.28 -13.39
C PHE A 50 11.85 11.56 -14.45
N GLU A 51 11.62 10.25 -14.65
CA GLU A 51 12.27 9.49 -15.73
C GLU A 51 12.03 10.11 -17.10
N GLU A 52 10.79 10.52 -17.37
CA GLU A 52 10.39 11.18 -18.61
C GLU A 52 10.97 12.61 -18.72
N LYS A 53 10.96 13.38 -17.61
CA LYS A 53 11.50 14.75 -17.56
C LYS A 53 13.00 14.78 -17.87
N TYR A 54 13.76 13.88 -17.25
CA TYR A 54 15.23 13.86 -17.36
C TYR A 54 15.76 12.85 -18.38
N ARG A 55 14.88 12.00 -18.94
CA ARG A 55 15.22 10.96 -19.94
C ARG A 55 16.29 9.99 -19.46
N VAL A 56 16.32 9.73 -18.16
CA VAL A 56 17.22 8.81 -17.48
C VAL A 56 16.45 8.04 -16.42
N THR A 57 16.98 6.93 -15.94
CA THR A 57 16.41 6.21 -14.79
C THR A 57 17.08 6.66 -13.48
N LEU A 58 16.41 6.49 -12.34
CA LEU A 58 17.00 6.83 -11.05
C LEU A 58 18.26 6.00 -10.79
N SER A 59 18.24 4.72 -11.16
CA SER A 59 19.40 3.83 -11.00
C SER A 59 20.61 4.27 -11.82
N GLN A 60 20.39 4.87 -13.00
CA GLN A 60 21.48 5.44 -13.79
C GLN A 60 22.04 6.69 -13.10
N LEU A 61 21.18 7.60 -12.64
CA LEU A 61 21.62 8.78 -11.89
C LEU A 61 22.35 8.41 -10.58
N ASP A 62 21.93 7.35 -9.88
CA ASP A 62 22.61 6.86 -8.69
C ASP A 62 24.03 6.34 -8.99
N THR A 63 24.25 5.84 -10.21
CA THR A 63 25.53 5.29 -10.67
C THR A 63 26.45 6.40 -11.20
N ASP A 64 25.91 7.23 -12.08
CA ASP A 64 26.67 8.23 -12.84
C ASP A 64 26.83 9.55 -12.06
N GLY A 65 25.99 9.77 -11.05
CA GLY A 65 25.85 11.04 -10.36
C GLY A 65 24.97 12.03 -11.12
N LEU A 66 24.70 13.17 -10.48
CA LEU A 66 24.07 14.29 -11.17
C LEU A 66 25.08 14.93 -12.13
N PRO A 67 24.64 15.42 -13.30
CA PRO A 67 25.50 16.16 -14.22
C PRO A 67 26.18 17.37 -13.55
N ASP A 68 27.38 17.71 -14.02
CA ASP A 68 28.14 18.86 -13.50
C ASP A 68 27.40 20.20 -13.69
N ASP A 69 26.51 20.30 -14.66
CA ASP A 69 25.66 21.46 -14.95
C ASP A 69 24.25 21.36 -14.34
N ALA A 70 24.02 20.40 -13.42
CA ALA A 70 22.75 20.25 -12.72
C ALA A 70 22.37 21.53 -11.99
N ASN A 71 21.18 22.04 -12.31
CA ASN A 71 20.64 23.22 -11.65
C ASN A 71 19.99 22.85 -10.30
N TYR A 72 19.66 23.88 -9.51
CA TYR A 72 18.99 23.70 -8.21
C TYR A 72 17.73 22.83 -8.30
N GLU A 73 16.92 23.01 -9.34
CA GLU A 73 15.70 22.22 -9.56
C GLU A 73 15.99 20.72 -9.72
N MET A 74 17.04 20.36 -10.47
CA MET A 74 17.42 18.96 -10.65
C MET A 74 17.88 18.31 -9.34
N HIS A 75 18.58 19.06 -8.47
CA HIS A 75 18.96 18.56 -7.15
C HIS A 75 17.74 18.25 -6.27
N GLU A 76 16.76 19.16 -6.22
CA GLU A 76 15.53 18.96 -5.46
C GLU A 76 14.69 17.82 -6.04
N ASP A 77 14.58 17.75 -7.37
CA ASP A 77 13.87 16.67 -8.05
C ASP A 77 14.53 15.32 -7.82
N TYR A 78 15.86 15.24 -7.78
CA TYR A 78 16.59 14.02 -7.44
C TYR A 78 16.24 13.52 -6.02
N ILE A 79 16.21 14.42 -5.03
CA ILE A 79 15.81 14.09 -3.66
C ILE A 79 14.34 13.60 -3.64
N MET A 80 13.45 14.31 -4.32
CA MET A 80 12.03 13.95 -4.40
C MET A 80 11.80 12.64 -5.13
N TRP A 81 12.60 12.34 -6.15
CA TRP A 81 12.52 11.10 -6.90
C TRP A 81 12.89 9.91 -6.02
N HIS A 82 13.98 10.00 -5.26
CA HIS A 82 14.35 9.01 -4.23
C HIS A 82 13.24 8.78 -3.22
N HIS A 83 12.60 9.87 -2.75
CA HIS A 83 11.46 9.77 -1.84
C HIS A 83 10.32 8.94 -2.47
N TRP A 84 9.92 9.24 -3.71
CA TRP A 84 8.83 8.52 -4.37
C TRP A 84 9.17 7.06 -4.68
N ALA A 85 10.42 6.76 -5.06
CA ALA A 85 10.90 5.40 -5.24
C ALA A 85 10.83 4.60 -3.93
N ALA A 86 11.23 5.20 -2.81
CA ALA A 86 11.12 4.60 -1.49
C ALA A 86 9.65 4.37 -1.09
N VAL A 87 8.75 5.33 -1.37
CA VAL A 87 7.31 5.17 -1.13
C VAL A 87 6.73 4.03 -1.96
N ALA A 88 7.09 3.92 -3.24
CA ALA A 88 6.64 2.83 -4.11
C ALA A 88 7.10 1.47 -3.57
N ASN A 89 8.39 1.34 -3.23
CA ASN A 89 8.96 0.11 -2.69
C ASN A 89 8.33 -0.30 -1.36
N LYS A 90 8.13 0.64 -0.43
CA LYS A 90 7.44 0.37 0.83
C LYS A 90 5.99 -0.06 0.59
N THR A 91 5.27 0.66 -0.25
CA THR A 91 3.85 0.37 -0.54
C THR A 91 3.68 -1.01 -1.19
N ARG A 92 4.61 -1.42 -2.06
CA ARG A 92 4.62 -2.76 -2.66
C ARG A 92 4.79 -3.87 -1.61
N LYS A 93 5.69 -3.67 -0.63
CA LYS A 93 5.87 -4.60 0.50
C LYS A 93 4.61 -4.66 1.39
N ASP A 94 3.99 -3.52 1.67
CA ASP A 94 2.75 -3.45 2.45
C ASP A 94 1.60 -4.17 1.73
N ILE A 95 1.50 -4.05 0.40
CA ILE A 95 0.51 -4.78 -0.41
C ILE A 95 0.76 -6.29 -0.32
N ALA A 96 1.99 -6.74 -0.59
CA ALA A 96 2.33 -8.16 -0.57
C ALA A 96 2.02 -8.82 0.78
N SER A 97 2.24 -8.10 1.89
CA SER A 97 1.95 -8.59 3.25
C SER A 97 0.44 -8.77 3.54
N LEU A 98 -0.43 -8.11 2.76
CA LEU A 98 -1.88 -8.15 2.94
C LEU A 98 -2.59 -9.03 1.90
N GLU A 99 -1.93 -9.37 0.80
CA GLU A 99 -2.52 -10.20 -0.26
C GLU A 99 -2.83 -11.62 0.22
N GLU A 100 -2.01 -12.20 1.10
CA GLU A 100 -2.28 -13.51 1.71
C GLU A 100 -3.57 -13.49 2.55
N ILE A 101 -3.78 -12.43 3.33
CA ILE A 101 -4.99 -12.25 4.15
C ILE A 101 -6.21 -12.05 3.24
N ALA A 102 -6.06 -11.29 2.16
CA ALA A 102 -7.14 -11.06 1.19
C ALA A 102 -7.57 -12.36 0.48
N GLN A 103 -6.62 -13.20 0.07
CA GLN A 103 -6.92 -14.48 -0.56
C GLN A 103 -7.74 -15.39 0.37
N GLN A 104 -7.39 -15.44 1.65
CA GLN A 104 -8.12 -16.23 2.65
C GLN A 104 -9.48 -15.62 3.03
N GLY A 105 -9.57 -14.29 3.09
CA GLY A 105 -10.79 -13.55 3.46
C GLY A 105 -11.86 -13.50 2.38
N LEU A 106 -11.47 -13.50 1.10
CA LEU A 106 -12.39 -13.55 -0.05
C LEU A 106 -13.02 -14.93 -0.23
N TYR A 107 -12.26 -16.00 0.02
CA TYR A 107 -12.74 -17.39 -0.10
C TYR A 107 -13.87 -17.73 0.90
N LEU A 108 -13.86 -17.12 2.09
CA LEU A 108 -14.88 -17.34 3.12
C LEU A 108 -16.19 -16.56 2.87
N GLY A 109 -16.12 -15.38 2.23
CA GLY A 109 -17.29 -14.54 1.96
C GLY A 109 -18.23 -15.11 0.90
N GLU A 110 -17.68 -15.76 -0.13
CA GLU A 110 -18.46 -16.39 -1.20
C GLU A 110 -19.19 -17.66 -0.73
N LEU A 111 -18.58 -18.46 0.17
CA LEU A 111 -19.20 -19.66 0.73
C LEU A 111 -20.33 -19.34 1.72
N SER A 112 -20.23 -18.24 2.49
CA SER A 112 -21.28 -17.87 3.44
C SER A 112 -22.52 -17.24 2.78
N TYR A 113 -22.36 -16.55 1.65
CA TYR A 113 -23.48 -15.91 0.94
C TYR A 113 -24.27 -16.89 0.05
N ALA A 114 -23.65 -17.97 -0.40
CA ALA A 114 -24.32 -18.99 -1.22
C ALA A 114 -25.24 -19.94 -0.43
N GLY A 115 -25.17 -19.95 0.91
CA GLY A 115 -25.99 -20.83 1.77
C GLY A 115 -27.34 -20.26 2.23
N TYR A 116 -27.66 -19.00 1.95
CA TYR A 116 -28.87 -18.31 2.43
C TYR A 116 -29.88 -17.94 1.34
N ARG A 117 -29.82 -18.60 0.17
CA ARG A 117 -30.86 -18.50 -0.85
C ARG A 117 -31.30 -19.88 -1.32
N GLU A 118 -32.01 -20.60 -0.47
CA GLU A 118 -33.03 -21.60 -0.85
C GLU A 118 -33.71 -22.14 0.41
N ALA A 119 -34.86 -21.54 0.77
CA ALA A 119 -35.99 -22.16 1.47
C ALA A 119 -37.00 -21.08 1.93
N VAL A 120 -37.83 -20.61 0.98
CA VAL A 120 -39.24 -20.25 1.23
C VAL A 120 -40.04 -20.66 0.01
#